data_AF-K6ZRM2-F1
#
_entry.id   AF-K6ZRM2-F1
#
_cell.length_a   1.000
_cell.length_b   1.000
_cell.length_c   1.000
_cell.angle_alpha   90.00
_cell.angle_beta   90.00
_cell.angle_gamma   90.00
#
_symmetry.space_group_name_H-M   'P 1'
#
loop_
_entity.id
_entity.type
_entity.pdbx_description
1 polymer ?
#
loop_
_entity_poly.entity_id
_entity_poly.type
_entity_poly.pdbx_seq_one_letter_code
_entity_poly.pdbx_strand_id
1 'polypeptide(L)'
;MNFVPAALTVSAAVCKTVTINLTHTGSLPRNAMGHNWVLSATENAQGAAQEGWSAGLENQYLKPADIRVIANTKIIGGGESDSVSFNLSDLKVGGDYTFFCSFVGHFAMMKGTFTIAE
;
A
#
# COMPACT_ATOMS: atom_id res chain seq x y z
N MET A 1 0.86 -14.91 -2.46
CA MET A 1 0.17 -13.61 -2.54
C MET A 1 0.07 -13.04 -1.13
N ASN A 2 1.18 -12.51 -0.64
CA ASN A 2 1.35 -12.06 0.74
C ASN A 2 2.43 -10.98 0.75
N PHE A 3 2.34 -10.03 1.67
CA PHE A 3 3.45 -9.13 1.95
C PHE A 3 4.40 -9.77 2.96
N VAL A 4 5.68 -9.41 2.85
CA VAL A 4 6.70 -9.70 3.85
C VAL A 4 7.48 -8.42 4.09
N PRO A 5 7.47 -7.87 5.32
CA PRO A 5 6.70 -8.31 6.49
C PRO A 5 5.19 -7.97 6.37
N ALA A 6 4.37 -8.57 7.25
CA ALA A 6 2.93 -8.27 7.38
C ALA A 6 2.62 -7.16 8.42
N ALA A 7 3.66 -6.62 9.07
CA ALA A 7 3.57 -5.51 10.01
C ALA A 7 4.81 -4.64 9.84
N LEU A 8 4.62 -3.32 9.89
CA LEU A 8 5.67 -2.31 9.81
C LEU A 8 5.49 -1.34 10.96
N THR A 9 6.58 -0.99 11.64
CA THR A 9 6.59 0.01 12.71
C THR A 9 7.66 1.06 12.40
N VAL A 10 7.30 2.33 12.54
CA VAL A 10 8.23 3.45 12.38
C VAL A 10 8.14 4.36 13.61
N SER A 11 9.28 4.86 14.10
CA SER A 11 9.34 5.81 15.21
C SER A 11 9.37 7.25 14.70
N ALA A 12 8.44 8.06 15.19
CA ALA A 12 8.31 9.47 14.83
C ALA A 12 9.39 10.35 15.50
N ALA A 13 10.04 9.90 16.58
CA ALA A 13 11.15 10.60 17.21
C ALA A 13 12.39 10.72 16.32
N VAL A 14 12.57 9.78 15.38
CA VAL A 14 13.78 9.67 14.56
C VAL A 14 13.52 9.81 13.06
N CYS A 15 12.30 9.53 12.59
CA CYS A 15 11.95 9.59 11.17
C CYS A 15 11.01 10.77 10.89
N LYS A 16 11.35 11.59 9.88
CA LYS A 16 10.43 12.60 9.32
C LYS A 16 9.73 12.09 8.07
N THR A 17 10.44 11.30 7.27
CA THR A 17 9.99 10.75 6.00
C THR A 17 10.22 9.25 6.02
N VAL A 18 9.28 8.49 5.44
CA VAL A 18 9.38 7.05 5.25
C VAL A 18 9.44 6.76 3.77
N THR A 19 10.31 5.82 3.39
CA THR A 19 10.35 5.26 2.03
C THR A 19 10.05 3.78 2.10
N ILE A 20 9.01 3.36 1.37
CA ILE A 20 8.67 1.96 1.15
C ILE A 20 9.27 1.53 -0.18
N ASN A 21 9.97 0.40 -0.17
CA ASN A 21 10.47 -0.26 -1.37
C ASN A 21 9.72 -1.56 -1.53
N LEU A 22 8.92 -1.67 -2.59
CA LEU A 22 8.16 -2.87 -2.91
C LEU A 22 8.89 -3.64 -4.01
N THR A 23 9.15 -4.92 -3.77
CA THR A 23 9.75 -5.83 -4.76
C THR A 23 8.83 -7.02 -4.95
N HIS A 24 8.60 -7.41 -6.20
CA HIS A 24 7.85 -8.60 -6.53
C HIS A 24 8.80 -9.74 -6.96
N THR A 25 9.00 -10.72 -6.09
CA THR A 25 9.98 -11.81 -6.31
C THR A 25 9.51 -12.96 -7.21
N GLY A 26 8.22 -13.00 -7.57
CA GLY A 26 7.69 -13.97 -8.52
C GLY A 26 8.01 -13.64 -9.99
N SER A 27 7.39 -14.36 -10.92
CA SER A 27 7.65 -14.27 -12.37
C SER A 27 6.44 -13.88 -13.23
N LEU A 28 5.25 -13.81 -12.65
CA LEU A 28 4.02 -13.51 -13.38
C LEU A 28 3.91 -12.02 -13.72
N PRO A 29 3.40 -11.65 -14.90
CA PRO A 29 3.29 -10.26 -15.32
C PRO A 29 2.26 -9.48 -14.50
N ARG A 30 2.39 -8.15 -14.50
CA ARG A 30 1.60 -7.23 -13.66
C ARG A 30 0.09 -7.27 -13.92
N ASN A 31 -0.36 -7.70 -15.09
CA ASN A 31 -1.78 -7.82 -15.42
C ASN A 31 -2.41 -9.14 -14.92
N ALA A 32 -1.59 -10.13 -14.56
CA ALA A 32 -2.03 -11.44 -14.07
C ALA A 32 -1.84 -11.60 -12.55
N MET A 33 -0.73 -11.09 -12.01
CA MET A 33 -0.40 -11.14 -10.58
C MET A 33 0.26 -9.84 -10.13
N GLY A 34 -0.34 -8.71 -10.51
CA GLY A 34 0.17 -7.40 -10.15
C GLY A 34 -0.01 -7.10 -8.68
N HIS A 35 0.98 -6.45 -8.09
CA HIS A 35 0.93 -6.01 -6.70
C HIS A 35 1.33 -4.55 -6.60
N ASN A 36 0.59 -3.78 -5.82
CA ASN A 36 1.01 -2.47 -5.33
C ASN A 36 1.02 -2.51 -3.81
N TRP A 37 1.56 -1.45 -3.22
CA TRP A 37 1.46 -1.18 -1.80
C TRP A 37 0.72 0.14 -1.62
N VAL A 38 -0.33 0.15 -0.82
CA VAL A 38 -1.21 1.31 -0.61
C VAL A 38 -1.40 1.50 0.89
N LEU A 39 -1.26 2.73 1.38
CA LEU A 39 -1.49 3.09 2.78
C LEU A 39 -2.77 3.90 2.94
N SER A 40 -3.57 3.52 3.94
CA SER A 40 -4.78 4.23 4.35
C SER A 40 -4.98 4.12 5.85
N ALA A 41 -5.82 4.98 6.43
CA ALA A 41 -6.46 4.69 7.71
C ALA A 41 -7.19 3.33 7.63
N THR A 42 -7.11 2.54 8.70
CA THR A 42 -7.63 1.16 8.72
C THR A 42 -9.11 1.06 8.37
N GLU A 43 -9.93 1.99 8.87
CA GLU A 43 -11.38 2.05 8.58
C GLU A 43 -11.71 2.23 7.09
N ASN A 44 -10.80 2.88 6.35
CA ASN A 44 -10.99 3.22 4.94
C ASN A 44 -10.38 2.18 3.99
N ALA A 45 -9.47 1.33 4.47
CA ALA A 45 -8.60 0.51 3.63
C ALA A 45 -9.38 -0.46 2.72
N GLN A 46 -10.41 -1.13 3.26
CA GLN A 46 -11.21 -2.06 2.47
C GLN A 46 -12.02 -1.34 1.39
N GLY A 47 -12.65 -0.22 1.73
CA GLY A 47 -13.44 0.58 0.79
C GLY A 47 -12.58 1.15 -0.34
N ALA A 48 -11.41 1.71 0.01
CA ALA A 48 -10.46 2.23 -0.97
C ALA A 48 -9.97 1.14 -1.94
N ALA A 49 -9.70 -0.08 -1.44
CA ALA A 49 -9.32 -1.20 -2.29
C ALA A 49 -10.45 -1.59 -3.26
N GLN A 50 -11.67 -1.80 -2.75
CA GLN A 50 -12.79 -2.31 -3.55
C GLN A 50 -13.29 -1.32 -4.59
N GLU A 51 -13.39 -0.04 -4.24
CA GLU A 51 -13.84 0.99 -5.18
C GLU A 51 -12.80 1.25 -6.29
N GLY A 52 -11.51 1.02 -6.00
CA GLY A 52 -10.42 1.12 -6.98
C GLY A 52 -10.45 0.07 -8.09
N TRP A 53 -11.16 -1.05 -7.91
CA TRP A 53 -11.18 -2.15 -8.88
C TRP A 53 -11.68 -1.71 -10.26
N SER A 54 -12.72 -0.87 -10.29
CA SER A 54 -13.30 -0.34 -11.52
C SER A 54 -12.39 0.63 -12.27
N ALA A 55 -11.37 1.20 -11.61
CA ALA A 55 -10.44 2.14 -12.24
C ALA A 55 -9.42 1.43 -13.16
N GLY A 56 -9.23 0.13 -12.99
CA GLY A 56 -8.37 -0.70 -13.84
C GLY A 56 -6.87 -0.50 -13.62
N LEU A 57 -6.08 -1.32 -14.32
CA LEU A 57 -4.63 -1.42 -14.15
C LEU A 57 -3.88 -0.11 -14.45
N GLU A 58 -4.33 0.68 -15.43
CA GLU A 58 -3.67 1.94 -15.79
C GLU A 58 -3.78 2.98 -14.67
N ASN A 59 -4.87 2.91 -13.88
CA ASN A 59 -5.04 3.69 -12.66
C ASN A 59 -4.55 2.94 -11.40
N GLN A 60 -3.73 1.90 -11.56
CA GLN A 60 -3.16 1.11 -10.46
C GLN A 60 -4.21 0.45 -9.55
N TYR A 61 -5.42 0.22 -10.07
CA TYR A 61 -6.58 -0.20 -9.28
C TYR A 61 -6.85 0.72 -8.08
N LEU A 62 -6.70 2.01 -8.29
CA LEU A 62 -7.08 3.05 -7.33
C LEU A 62 -8.03 4.04 -8.00
N LYS A 63 -9.03 4.50 -7.26
CA LYS A 63 -9.88 5.58 -7.73
C LYS A 63 -9.02 6.84 -7.90
N PRO A 64 -9.09 7.53 -9.06
CA PRO A 64 -8.35 8.77 -9.25
C PRO A 64 -8.67 9.79 -8.15
N ALA A 65 -7.63 10.38 -7.56
CA ALA A 65 -7.73 11.35 -6.46
C ALA A 65 -8.51 10.85 -5.23
N ASP A 66 -8.41 9.56 -4.89
CA ASP A 66 -8.99 9.03 -3.66
C ASP A 66 -8.30 9.61 -2.42
N ILE A 67 -8.99 10.49 -1.70
CA ILE A 67 -8.48 11.15 -0.49
C ILE A 67 -8.19 10.19 0.67
N ARG A 68 -8.66 8.94 0.61
CA ARG A 68 -8.38 7.91 1.61
C ARG A 68 -6.97 7.33 1.43
N VAL A 69 -6.40 7.45 0.24
CA VAL A 69 -5.07 6.94 -0.08
C VAL A 69 -4.03 7.97 0.33
N ILE A 70 -3.19 7.59 1.28
CA ILE A 70 -2.14 8.45 1.83
C ILE A 70 -0.88 8.36 0.96
N ALA A 71 -0.49 7.14 0.62
CA ALA A 71 0.67 6.85 -0.21
C ALA A 71 0.43 5.55 -0.98
N ASN A 72 0.99 5.44 -2.19
CA ASN A 72 0.93 4.21 -2.95
C ASN A 72 2.12 4.06 -3.90
N THR A 73 2.46 2.82 -4.23
CA THR A 73 3.30 2.46 -5.37
C THR A 73 2.44 2.17 -6.60
N LYS A 74 3.08 2.08 -7.76
CA LYS A 74 2.51 1.45 -8.96
C LYS A 74 2.27 -0.04 -8.73
N ILE A 75 1.41 -0.61 -9.57
CA ILE A 75 1.25 -2.06 -9.74
C ILE A 75 2.48 -2.59 -10.50
N ILE A 76 3.25 -3.43 -9.82
CA ILE A 76 4.42 -4.13 -10.33
C ILE A 76 4.12 -5.62 -10.55
N GLY A 77 4.78 -6.21 -11.54
CA GLY A 77 4.78 -7.64 -11.82
C GLY A 77 6.10 -8.32 -11.42
N GLY A 78 6.22 -9.59 -11.77
CA GLY A 78 7.38 -10.42 -11.44
C GLY A 78 8.73 -9.84 -11.88
N GLY A 79 9.67 -9.77 -10.93
CA GLY A 79 11.01 -9.23 -11.13
C GLY A 79 11.09 -7.71 -11.06
N GLU A 80 9.96 -7.00 -11.00
CA GLU A 80 9.92 -5.55 -10.93
C GLU A 80 9.97 -5.05 -9.47
N SER A 81 10.21 -3.75 -9.33
CA SER A 81 10.17 -3.04 -8.06
C SER A 81 9.69 -1.60 -8.27
N ASP A 82 9.13 -1.01 -7.22
CA ASP A 82 8.76 0.40 -7.18
C ASP A 82 8.88 0.92 -5.74
N SER A 83 8.99 2.24 -5.58
CA SER A 83 9.14 2.87 -4.27
C SER A 83 8.25 4.09 -4.12
N VAL A 84 7.81 4.34 -2.88
CA VAL A 84 7.04 5.53 -2.53
C VAL A 84 7.61 6.14 -1.25
N SER A 85 7.69 7.48 -1.21
CA SER A 85 8.09 8.25 -0.04
C SER A 85 6.96 9.16 0.42
N PHE A 86 6.77 9.25 1.73
CA PHE A 86 5.76 10.12 2.35
C PHE A 86 6.23 10.63 3.72
N ASN A 87 5.70 11.77 4.16
CA ASN A 87 6.06 12.38 5.42
C ASN A 87 5.21 11.83 6.56
N LEU A 88 5.82 11.59 7.73
CA LEU A 88 5.10 11.18 8.92
C LEU A 88 4.33 12.33 9.58
N SER A 89 4.69 13.58 9.28
CA SER A 89 3.95 14.77 9.77
C SER A 89 2.50 14.81 9.31
N ASP A 90 2.19 14.11 8.22
CA ASP A 90 0.85 14.05 7.64
C ASP A 90 0.00 12.94 8.31
N LEU A 91 0.61 12.20 9.25
CA LEU A 91 0.03 11.06 9.94
C LEU A 91 0.00 11.27 11.45
N LYS A 92 -0.94 10.60 12.09
CA LYS A 92 -1.13 10.65 13.54
C LYS A 92 -0.30 9.55 14.21
N VAL A 93 0.59 9.94 15.13
CA VAL A 93 1.27 8.99 16.02
C VAL A 93 0.24 8.21 16.84
N GLY A 94 0.40 6.89 16.93
CA GLY A 94 -0.59 5.99 17.53
C GLY A 94 -1.89 5.85 16.73
N GLY A 95 -1.94 6.32 15.47
CA GLY A 95 -3.06 6.08 14.57
C GLY A 95 -3.09 4.65 14.02
N ASP A 96 -4.29 4.17 13.69
CA ASP A 96 -4.50 2.86 13.09
C ASP A 96 -4.43 2.93 11.56
N TYR A 97 -3.34 2.42 10.99
CA TYR A 97 -3.14 2.37 9.55
C TYR A 97 -2.98 0.94 9.05
N THR A 98 -3.53 0.70 7.86
CA THR A 98 -3.40 -0.56 7.14
C THR A 98 -2.73 -0.29 5.81
N PHE A 99 -1.70 -1.07 5.51
CA PHE A 99 -1.19 -1.17 4.15
C PHE A 99 -1.78 -2.37 3.45
N PHE A 100 -2.03 -2.27 2.14
CA PHE A 100 -2.70 -3.32 1.38
C PHE A 100 -2.36 -3.28 -0.11
N CYS A 101 -2.72 -4.35 -0.82
CA CYS A 101 -2.72 -4.41 -2.27
C CYS A 101 -4.16 -4.17 -2.77
N SER A 102 -4.33 -3.26 -3.73
CA SER A 102 -5.65 -2.91 -4.29
C SER A 102 -6.00 -3.68 -5.57
N PHE A 103 -5.09 -4.50 -6.10
CA PHE A 103 -5.40 -5.40 -7.21
C PHE A 103 -6.64 -6.24 -6.88
N VAL A 104 -7.50 -6.47 -7.88
CA VAL A 104 -8.82 -7.08 -7.70
C VAL A 104 -8.74 -8.40 -6.93
N GLY A 105 -9.41 -8.45 -5.78
CA GLY A 105 -9.45 -9.63 -4.91
C GLY A 105 -8.24 -9.83 -3.97
N HIS A 106 -7.18 -9.01 -4.07
CA HIS A 106 -5.96 -9.26 -3.30
C HIS A 106 -6.04 -8.81 -1.84
N PHE A 107 -6.82 -7.77 -1.54
CA PHE A 107 -6.94 -7.15 -0.20
C PHE A 107 -7.15 -8.16 0.93
N ALA A 108 -7.93 -9.22 0.70
CA ALA A 108 -8.27 -10.21 1.72
C ALA A 108 -7.03 -10.92 2.30
N MET A 109 -5.99 -11.13 1.48
CA MET A 109 -4.75 -11.81 1.88
C MET A 109 -3.56 -10.84 1.97
N MET A 110 -3.53 -9.81 1.13
CA MET A 110 -2.42 -8.87 1.04
C MET A 110 -2.76 -7.57 1.75
N LYS A 111 -2.71 -7.64 3.08
CA LYS A 111 -2.77 -6.47 3.95
C LYS A 111 -1.91 -6.68 5.19
N GLY A 112 -1.53 -5.58 5.82
CA GLY A 112 -0.73 -5.59 7.04
C GLY A 112 -0.88 -4.29 7.81
N THR A 113 -0.34 -4.25 9.02
CA THR A 113 -0.44 -3.08 9.91
C THR A 113 0.73 -2.13 9.71
N PHE A 114 0.46 -0.83 9.70
CA PHE A 114 1.48 0.20 9.74
C PHE A 114 1.32 1.03 11.02
N THR A 115 2.26 0.89 11.94
CA THR A 115 2.21 1.56 13.25
C THR A 115 3.23 2.69 13.29
N ILE A 116 2.80 3.86 13.76
CA ILE A 116 3.67 4.98 14.07
C ILE A 116 3.81 5.06 15.58
N ALA A 117 4.99 4.69 16.07
CA ALA A 117 5.37 4.81 17.47
C ALA A 117 5.99 6.19 17.74
N GLU A 118 6.04 6.59 19.02
CA GLU A 118 6.84 7.74 19.44
C GLU A 118 8.33 7.53 19.13
#